data_AF-A0A532DJI9-F1
#
_entry.id   AF-A0A532DJI9-F1
#
_cell.length_a   1.000
_cell.length_b   1.000
_cell.length_c   1.000
_cell.angle_alpha   90.00
_cell.angle_beta   90.00
_cell.angle_gamma   90.00
#
_symmetry.space_group_name_H-M   'P 1'
#
loop_
_entity.id
_entity.type
_entity.pdbx_description
1 polymer ?
#
loop_
_entity_poly.entity_id
_entity_poly.type
_entity_poly.pdbx_seq_one_letter_code
_entity_poly.pdbx_strand_id
1 'polypeptide(L)' 'MKSVKGGVTAARGFTAAGVYAGIKKVRKPDLALVASETPGPIAGVFTNNRVVAAPV' A
#
# COMPACT_ATOMS: atom_id res chain seq x y z
N MET A 1 -8.71 -18.52 -10.80
CA MET A 1 -8.06 -17.22 -11.04
C MET A 1 -6.65 -17.46 -11.59
N LYS A 2 -6.17 -16.67 -12.56
CA LYS A 2 -4.77 -16.75 -13.00
C LYS A 2 -3.92 -15.84 -12.12
N SER A 3 -2.82 -16.36 -11.57
CA SER A 3 -1.85 -15.58 -10.82
C SER A 3 -0.83 -14.95 -11.77
N VAL A 4 -0.45 -13.71 -11.50
CA VAL A 4 0.65 -13.01 -12.18
C VAL A 4 1.85 -13.01 -11.25
N LYS A 5 3.05 -13.31 -11.77
CA LYS A 5 4.30 -13.23 -11.01
C LYS A 5 4.65 -11.75 -10.78
N GLY A 6 4.80 -11.32 -9.53
CA GLY A 6 5.16 -9.95 -9.15
C GLY A 6 4.33 -9.41 -7.97
N GLY A 7 4.51 -8.13 -7.66
CA GLY A 7 3.74 -7.41 -6.65
C GLY A 7 2.81 -6.35 -7.25
N VAL A 8 2.53 -5.28 -6.51
CA VAL A 8 1.65 -4.19 -6.95
C VAL A 8 2.14 -3.47 -8.22
N THR A 9 3.43 -3.53 -8.52
CA THR A 9 4.05 -2.94 -9.72
C THR A 9 4.04 -3.88 -10.94
N ALA A 10 3.45 -5.08 -10.84
CA ALA A 10 3.28 -5.96 -12.00
C ALA A 10 2.28 -5.37 -13.01
N ALA A 11 1.31 -4.59 -12.53
CA ALA A 11 0.42 -3.81 -13.38
C ALA A 11 1.15 -2.55 -13.88
N ARG A 12 0.98 -2.24 -15.17
CA ARG A 12 1.52 -1.01 -15.77
C ARG A 12 0.85 0.22 -15.15
N GLY A 13 1.61 1.31 -15.02
CA GLY A 13 1.11 2.58 -14.47
C GLY A 13 1.11 2.68 -12.95
N PHE A 14 1.71 1.71 -12.24
CA PHE A 14 1.87 1.74 -10.78
C PHE A 14 3.33 1.70 -10.37
N THR A 15 3.70 2.59 -9.47
CA THR A 15 5.03 2.62 -8.82
C THR A 15 4.88 2.40 -7.32
N ALA A 16 5.90 1.85 -6.68
CA ALA A 16 5.90 1.62 -5.25
C ALA A 16 7.30 1.77 -4.64
N ALA A 17 7.37 2.26 -3.42
CA ALA A 17 8.61 2.37 -2.64
C ALA A 17 8.36 1.99 -1.18
N GLY A 18 9.40 1.48 -0.53
CA GLY A 18 9.42 1.19 0.90
C GLY A 18 10.71 1.71 1.51
N VAL A 19 10.61 2.51 2.55
CA VAL A 19 11.76 3.18 3.18
C VAL A 19 11.76 2.96 4.69
N TYR A 20 12.92 3.19 5.29
CA TYR A 20 13.04 3.38 6.74
C TYR A 20 12.89 4.86 7.07
N ALA A 21 11.75 5.23 7.63
CA ALA A 21 11.40 6.57 8.08
C ALA A 21 11.68 6.80 9.58
N GLY A 22 12.06 5.76 10.33
CA GLY A 22 12.43 5.89 11.76
C GLY A 22 11.29 5.62 12.74
N ILE A 23 10.19 5.01 12.28
CA ILE A 23 9.05 4.61 13.12
C ILE A 23 9.40 3.33 13.89
N LYS A 24 10.06 2.37 13.22
CA LYS A 24 10.59 1.18 13.87
C LYS A 24 11.92 1.50 14.54
N LYS A 25 12.15 0.95 15.74
CA LYS A 25 13.45 1.08 16.44
C LYS A 25 14.60 0.36 15.72
N VAL A 26 14.28 -0.68 14.95
CA VAL A 26 15.24 -1.42 14.15
C VAL A 26 15.21 -0.87 12.73
N ARG A 27 16.38 -0.74 12.10
CA ARG A 27 16.55 -0.25 10.72
C ARG A 27 15.99 -1.24 9.68
N LYS A 28 14.65 -1.30 9.60
CA LYS A 28 13.87 -2.08 8.64
C LYS A 28 12.79 -1.17 8.05
N PRO A 29 12.41 -1.33 6.76
CA PRO A 29 11.36 -0.52 6.17
C PRO A 29 10.08 -0.49 7.01
N ASP A 30 9.53 0.71 7.18
CA ASP A 30 8.41 1.01 8.07
C ASP A 30 7.42 2.03 7.50
N LEU A 31 7.75 2.61 6.35
CA LEU A 31 6.85 3.42 5.54
C LEU A 31 6.84 2.89 4.11
N ALA A 32 5.65 2.81 3.51
CA ALA A 32 5.46 2.40 2.13
C ALA A 32 4.55 3.39 1.39
N LEU A 33 4.82 3.57 0.11
CA LEU A 33 3.99 4.35 -0.81
C LEU A 33 3.69 3.49 -2.04
N VAL A 34 2.43 3.49 -2.47
CA VAL A 34 2.00 2.99 -3.78
C VAL A 34 1.34 4.15 -4.49
N ALA A 35 1.78 4.43 -5.71
CA ALA A 35 1.30 5.55 -6.50
C ALA A 35 0.83 5.07 -7.87
N SER A 36 -0.31 5.59 -8.33
CA SER A 36 -0.74 5.48 -9.71
C SER A 36 -0.18 6.66 -10.50
N GLU A 37 0.36 6.40 -11.69
CA GLU A 37 0.84 7.44 -12.60
C GLU A 37 -0.30 8.28 -13.19
N THR A 38 -1.53 7.77 -13.13
CA THR A 38 -2.75 8.45 -13.63
C THR A 38 -3.91 8.32 -12.63
N PRO A 39 -4.86 9.27 -12.61
CA PRO A 39 -6.11 9.10 -11.87
C PRO A 39 -6.89 7.89 -12.39
N GLY A 40 -7.57 7.17 -11.49
CA GLY A 40 -8.34 5.99 -11.85
C GLY A 40 -9.41 5.66 -10.82
N PRO A 41 -10.32 4.72 -11.14
CA PRO A 41 -11.33 4.27 -10.21
C PRO A 41 -10.69 3.59 -9.00
N ILE A 42 -11.26 3.82 -7.82
CA ILE A 42 -10.85 3.20 -6.56
C ILE A 42 -12.04 2.51 -5.89
N ALA A 43 -11.76 1.45 -5.15
CA ALA A 43 -12.72 0.81 -4.26
C ALA A 43 -12.00 0.43 -2.96
N GLY A 44 -12.67 0.63 -1.84
CA GLY A 44 -12.15 0.33 -0.51
C GLY A 44 -13.24 -0.24 0.38
N VAL A 45 -12.88 -1.23 1.18
CA VAL A 45 -13.72 -1.74 2.28
C VAL A 45 -12.94 -1.56 3.58
N PHE A 46 -13.66 -1.28 4.66
CA PHE A 46 -13.08 -0.91 5.95
C PHE A 46 -13.49 -1.91 7.03
N THR A 47 -12.89 -1.80 8.21
CA THR A 47 -13.23 -2.68 9.34
C THR A 47 -14.62 -2.38 9.90
N ASN A 48 -15.36 -3.42 10.29
CA ASN A 48 -16.65 -3.29 11.00
C ASN A 48 -16.47 -3.20 12.53
N ASN A 49 -15.23 -3.13 13.04
CA ASN A 49 -14.98 -3.01 14.46
C ASN A 49 -15.48 -1.65 14.99
N ARG A 50 -16.07 -1.64 16.19
CA ARG A 50 -16.52 -0.43 16.87
C ARG A 50 -15.36 0.49 17.29
N VAL A 51 -14.18 -0.07 17.56
CA VAL A 51 -12.97 0.70 17.85
C VAL A 51 -12.12 0.73 16.58
N VAL A 52 -11.94 1.94 16.05
CA VAL A 52 -11.32 2.20 14.74
C VAL A 52 -10.19 3.23 14.88
N ALA A 53 -9.12 3.03 14.11
CA ALA A 53 -7.99 3.95 14.07
C ALA A 53 -8.27 5.09 13.07
N ALA A 54 -7.68 6.27 13.30
CA ALA A 54 -7.88 7.45 12.45
C ALA A 54 -7.70 7.29 10.92
N PRO A 55 -6.79 6.43 10.38
CA PRO A 55 -6.61 6.31 8.92
C PRO A 55 -7.66 5.42 8.23
N VAL A 56 -8.58 4.83 8.98
CA VAL A 56 -9.67 3.98 8.48
C VAL A 56 -10.95 4.80 8.47
#